data_AF-A0A7S4MR02-F1
#
_entry.id   AF-A0A7S4MR02-F1
#
_cell.length_a   1.000
_cell.length_b   1.000
_cell.length_c   1.000
_cell.angle_alpha   90.00
_cell.angle_beta   90.00
_cell.angle_gamma   90.00
#
_symmetry.space_group_name_H-M   'P 1'
#
loop_
_entity.id
_entity.type
_entity.pdbx_description
1 polymer ?
#
loop_
_entity_poly.entity_id
_entity_poly.type
_entity_poly.pdbx_seq_one_letter_code
_entity_poly.pdbx_strand_id
1 'polypeptide(L)'
;GSSAAGLPTLVRNEDPGGATKCLSADPGDSFNLPVSAATCDDADELQQWVYDDATGLLESRGRDRCLFAGRPDLAGVTLVTWGCDDANPQMLWDYDASVGLIVSRYGYNNNQYGDPKCVSLGSDTSGPDLVTAQCDATLSDQEFSLPTPVGYEIRHEAPEPARMHWRPDGMVMEYVVANANLREEKFISSNDVVTTIMYSDIPLQIEFSGKSFATVPSRTISKSAACRLDAGDNVVHVLEGGRVRAKVQETPEVIKDATLMYDGMSTVLSSSRPLFQYVQEDINPGECAYTFRLDVDENGTALSWTMRDDYVEARDALEAVLSDPLSRLAAKTDAVNDLLNRNVPYFRSPDQNVTLVYYYLWSIYLLYTKDVGKGQEVHRHTQTAVNNFLGLHNWDAVFQIVTGSWTADLPNYAYGNVLLWSELPDEATRSDGMVPDNMGQTWNSGLFGGFHHAMHACGALQIYEHGGDAAFLQQAYDFFDDLFKEEGVKGEDFDASLCLSEMARLLGRPQDQVDKWDQHMNNYGGIELYLSNRWD
;
A
#
# COMPACT_ATOMS: atom_id res chain seq x y z
N GLY A 1 31.03 -3.93 2.22
CA GLY A 1 30.79 -3.57 0.81
C GLY A 1 31.80 -4.30 -0.02
N SER A 2 31.38 -5.39 -0.66
CA SER A 2 32.08 -5.96 -1.81
C SER A 2 31.23 -5.62 -3.02
N SER A 3 31.78 -4.87 -3.97
CA SER A 3 31.22 -4.84 -5.32
C SER A 3 31.20 -6.28 -5.83
N ALA A 4 30.05 -6.72 -6.32
CA ALA A 4 29.93 -8.01 -6.97
C ALA A 4 30.67 -7.88 -8.31
N ALA A 5 31.87 -8.44 -8.42
CA ALA A 5 32.54 -8.55 -9.71
C ALA A 5 31.79 -9.59 -10.56
N GLY A 6 31.39 -9.23 -11.79
CA GLY A 6 30.72 -10.12 -12.72
C GLY A 6 31.49 -11.42 -12.97
N LEU A 7 30.77 -12.48 -13.36
CA LEU A 7 31.39 -13.73 -13.78
C LEU A 7 32.20 -13.48 -15.08
N PRO A 8 33.40 -14.07 -15.23
CA PRO A 8 34.14 -13.98 -16.47
C PRO A 8 33.38 -14.56 -17.64
N THR A 9 33.43 -13.88 -18.78
CA THR A 9 32.75 -14.32 -19.99
C THR A 9 33.51 -13.91 -21.26
N LEU A 10 33.15 -14.50 -22.39
CA LEU A 10 33.72 -14.12 -23.68
C LEU A 10 32.99 -12.89 -24.24
N VAL A 11 33.75 -11.85 -24.63
CA VAL A 11 33.22 -10.73 -25.42
C VAL A 11 33.33 -11.12 -26.89
N ARG A 12 32.19 -11.39 -27.54
CA ARG A 12 32.13 -11.98 -28.88
C ARG A 12 31.74 -10.94 -29.92
N ASN A 13 32.23 -11.08 -31.15
CA ASN A 13 31.79 -10.33 -32.32
C ASN A 13 31.45 -11.32 -33.44
N GLU A 14 30.35 -11.06 -34.16
CA GLU A 14 29.98 -11.83 -35.34
C GLU A 14 30.57 -11.15 -36.59
N ASP A 15 31.72 -11.64 -37.04
CA ASP A 15 32.37 -11.14 -38.26
C ASP A 15 31.41 -11.26 -39.46
N PRO A 16 31.35 -10.28 -40.38
CA PRO A 16 30.59 -10.39 -41.63
C PRO A 16 30.89 -11.65 -42.46
N GLY A 17 32.03 -12.33 -42.24
CA GLY A 17 32.34 -13.66 -42.79
C GLY A 17 31.61 -14.85 -42.14
N GLY A 18 30.80 -14.63 -41.10
CA GLY A 18 30.05 -15.65 -40.36
C GLY A 18 30.86 -16.40 -39.30
N ALA A 19 32.07 -15.94 -38.98
CA ALA A 19 32.92 -16.54 -37.96
C ALA A 19 32.89 -15.72 -36.66
N THR A 20 32.42 -16.31 -35.56
CA THR A 20 32.46 -15.64 -34.25
C THR A 20 33.90 -15.47 -33.78
N LYS A 21 34.29 -14.23 -33.48
CA LYS A 21 35.59 -13.88 -32.90
C LYS A 21 35.40 -13.41 -31.46
N CYS A 22 36.40 -13.64 -30.63
CA CYS A 22 36.41 -13.23 -29.23
C CYS A 22 37.58 -12.30 -28.95
N LEU A 23 37.30 -11.29 -28.11
CA LEU A 23 38.30 -10.36 -27.60
C LEU A 23 39.36 -11.14 -26.82
N SER A 24 40.63 -10.97 -27.15
CA SER A 24 41.75 -11.69 -26.54
C SER A 24 42.85 -10.71 -26.11
N ALA A 25 43.23 -10.76 -24.84
CA ALA A 25 44.40 -10.06 -24.35
C ALA A 25 45.70 -10.73 -24.85
N ASP A 26 46.75 -9.95 -25.05
CA ASP A 26 48.08 -10.46 -25.38
C ASP A 26 48.66 -11.30 -24.22
N PRO A 27 49.39 -12.40 -24.50
CA PRO A 27 49.99 -13.24 -23.49
C PRO A 27 51.22 -12.64 -22.75
N GLY A 28 51.67 -11.44 -23.10
CA GLY A 28 52.81 -10.79 -22.46
C GLY A 28 52.50 -10.12 -21.12
N ASP A 29 53.53 -9.92 -20.30
CA ASP A 29 53.40 -9.36 -18.94
C ASP A 29 53.60 -7.83 -18.87
N SER A 30 53.77 -7.15 -20.01
CA SER A 30 53.93 -5.69 -20.06
C SER A 30 52.59 -4.96 -20.13
N PHE A 31 52.47 -3.76 -19.56
CA PHE A 31 51.33 -2.88 -19.90
C PHE A 31 51.41 -2.45 -21.36
N ASN A 32 50.30 -1.93 -21.92
CA ASN A 32 50.23 -1.44 -23.30
C ASN A 32 50.30 -2.53 -24.38
N LEU A 33 49.92 -3.76 -24.05
CA LEU A 33 49.89 -4.83 -25.04
C LEU A 33 48.57 -4.83 -25.78
N PRO A 34 48.57 -5.07 -27.10
CA PRO A 34 47.38 -5.00 -27.94
C PRO A 34 46.33 -6.01 -27.51
N VAL A 35 45.06 -5.63 -27.70
CA VAL A 35 43.94 -6.56 -27.65
C VAL A 35 43.59 -6.94 -29.08
N SER A 36 43.45 -8.24 -29.32
CA SER A 36 43.17 -8.80 -30.64
C SER A 36 41.83 -9.53 -30.66
N ALA A 37 41.35 -9.86 -31.84
CA ALA A 37 40.21 -10.74 -32.02
C ALA A 37 40.66 -12.13 -32.51
N ALA A 38 40.39 -13.16 -31.71
CA ALA A 38 40.79 -14.54 -31.98
C ALA A 38 39.59 -15.47 -32.14
N THR A 39 39.82 -16.72 -32.55
CA THR A 39 38.77 -17.76 -32.50
C THR A 39 38.38 -18.00 -31.05
N CYS A 40 37.08 -17.97 -30.76
CA CYS A 40 36.55 -18.14 -29.41
C CYS A 40 36.91 -19.50 -28.79
N ASP A 41 37.48 -19.46 -27.58
CA ASP A 41 37.75 -20.62 -26.73
C ASP A 41 37.36 -20.27 -25.28
N ASP A 42 36.28 -20.88 -24.77
CA ASP A 42 35.77 -20.61 -23.41
C ASP A 42 36.79 -21.01 -22.32
N ALA A 43 37.78 -21.85 -22.64
CA ALA A 43 38.83 -22.28 -21.73
C ALA A 43 40.07 -21.35 -21.73
N ASP A 44 40.17 -20.41 -22.67
CA ASP A 44 41.29 -19.47 -22.74
C ASP A 44 41.06 -18.27 -21.80
N GLU A 45 41.80 -18.24 -20.69
CA GLU A 45 41.73 -17.16 -19.70
C GLU A 45 42.07 -15.77 -20.28
N LEU A 46 42.79 -15.70 -21.41
CA LEU A 46 43.08 -14.44 -22.11
C LEU A 46 41.87 -13.90 -22.88
N GLN A 47 40.88 -14.75 -23.15
CA GLN A 47 39.62 -14.37 -23.79
C GLN A 47 38.49 -14.10 -22.79
N GLN A 48 38.75 -14.31 -21.49
CA GLN A 48 37.78 -14.08 -20.44
C GLN A 48 37.85 -12.65 -19.91
N TRP A 49 36.73 -11.95 -20.01
CA TRP A 49 36.58 -10.57 -19.56
C TRP A 49 35.41 -10.44 -18.58
N VAL A 50 35.49 -9.42 -17.73
CA VAL A 50 34.44 -9.00 -16.80
C VAL A 50 34.12 -7.57 -17.13
N TYR A 51 32.86 -7.30 -17.48
CA TYR A 51 32.35 -5.95 -17.62
C TYR A 51 31.60 -5.54 -16.35
N ASP A 52 31.94 -4.38 -15.81
CA ASP A 52 31.26 -3.73 -14.69
C ASP A 52 30.51 -2.52 -15.25
N ASP A 53 29.19 -2.55 -15.22
CA ASP A 53 28.33 -1.50 -15.79
C ASP A 53 28.39 -0.19 -14.97
N ALA A 54 28.49 -0.31 -13.65
CA ALA A 54 28.58 0.80 -12.73
C ALA A 54 29.87 1.60 -12.96
N THR A 55 31.01 0.92 -13.08
CA THR A 55 32.30 1.60 -13.32
C THR A 55 32.57 1.83 -14.80
N GLY A 56 32.04 1.00 -15.69
CA GLY A 56 32.33 0.98 -17.13
C GLY A 56 33.63 0.24 -17.47
N LEU A 57 34.24 -0.48 -16.51
CA LEU A 57 35.49 -1.20 -16.73
C LEU A 57 35.24 -2.54 -17.42
N LEU A 58 36.13 -2.90 -18.36
CA LEU A 58 36.14 -4.19 -19.03
C LEU A 58 37.49 -4.88 -18.74
N GLU A 59 37.51 -5.74 -17.72
CA GLU A 59 38.69 -6.34 -17.11
C GLU A 59 38.98 -7.75 -17.65
N SER A 60 40.21 -8.01 -18.08
CA SER A 60 40.70 -9.33 -18.50
C SER A 60 41.10 -10.17 -17.29
N ARG A 61 40.54 -11.37 -17.14
CA ARG A 61 40.86 -12.29 -16.03
C ARG A 61 42.28 -12.85 -16.09
N GLY A 62 42.77 -13.20 -17.27
CA GLY A 62 44.13 -13.74 -17.41
C GLY A 62 45.23 -12.72 -17.09
N ARG A 63 44.88 -11.44 -16.86
CA ARG A 63 45.85 -10.34 -16.75
C ARG A 63 45.61 -9.36 -15.60
N ASP A 64 44.43 -9.34 -14.97
CA ASP A 64 44.00 -8.32 -14.00
C ASP A 64 44.19 -6.90 -14.55
N ARG A 65 43.74 -6.68 -15.80
CA ARG A 65 43.94 -5.45 -16.57
C ARG A 65 42.71 -5.07 -17.37
N CYS A 66 42.51 -3.78 -17.58
CA CYS A 66 41.33 -3.25 -18.25
C CYS A 66 41.60 -2.86 -19.71
N LEU A 67 40.54 -2.96 -20.52
CA LEU A 67 40.52 -2.49 -21.91
C LEU A 67 40.72 -0.98 -21.95
N PHE A 68 41.76 -0.55 -22.65
CA PHE A 68 42.22 0.83 -22.66
C PHE A 68 42.40 1.33 -24.09
N ALA A 69 41.91 2.55 -24.35
CA ALA A 69 42.20 3.31 -25.55
C ALA A 69 42.92 4.60 -25.15
N GLY A 70 44.15 4.81 -25.62
CA GLY A 70 44.89 6.05 -25.28
C GLY A 70 44.19 7.33 -25.77
N ARG A 71 43.34 7.23 -26.79
CA ARG A 71 42.52 8.31 -27.34
C ARG A 71 41.15 7.76 -27.77
N PRO A 72 40.22 7.52 -26.83
CA PRO A 72 38.92 6.91 -27.14
C PRO A 72 38.04 7.82 -28.01
N ASP A 73 38.39 9.10 -28.13
CA ASP A 73 37.73 10.11 -28.97
C ASP A 73 38.10 10.03 -30.47
N LEU A 74 39.15 9.30 -30.83
CA LEU A 74 39.64 9.18 -32.21
C LEU A 74 39.32 7.81 -32.78
N ALA A 75 39.05 7.74 -34.09
CA ALA A 75 38.96 6.46 -34.81
C ALA A 75 40.38 5.96 -35.19
N GLY A 76 40.53 4.65 -35.29
CA GLY A 76 41.77 3.96 -35.64
C GLY A 76 42.76 3.80 -34.48
N VAL A 77 42.35 4.03 -33.23
CA VAL A 77 43.23 3.85 -32.07
C VAL A 77 43.19 2.40 -31.63
N THR A 78 44.35 1.75 -31.65
CA THR A 78 44.51 0.38 -31.17
C THR A 78 44.14 0.26 -29.69
N LEU A 79 43.30 -0.71 -29.39
CA LEU A 79 42.95 -1.07 -28.02
C LEU A 79 44.07 -1.91 -27.41
N VAL A 80 44.40 -1.61 -26.17
CA VAL A 80 45.44 -2.29 -25.40
C VAL A 80 44.92 -2.65 -24.02
N THR A 81 45.67 -3.47 -23.29
CA THR A 81 45.44 -3.69 -21.85
C THR A 81 46.26 -2.70 -21.00
N TRP A 82 45.64 -2.15 -19.96
CA TRP A 82 46.29 -1.28 -18.98
C TRP A 82 45.84 -1.61 -17.54
N GLY A 83 46.49 -1.04 -16.52
CA GLY A 83 46.00 -1.16 -15.14
C GLY A 83 44.60 -0.54 -14.99
N CYS A 84 43.71 -1.21 -14.26
CA CYS A 84 42.34 -0.77 -14.03
C CYS A 84 42.25 0.43 -13.08
N ASP A 85 41.51 1.46 -13.50
CA ASP A 85 41.28 2.72 -12.78
C ASP A 85 39.93 3.30 -13.23
N ASP A 86 38.90 3.20 -12.39
CA ASP A 86 37.54 3.66 -12.67
C ASP A 86 37.41 5.20 -12.75
N ALA A 87 38.45 5.93 -12.38
CA ALA A 87 38.53 7.38 -12.57
C ALA A 87 39.17 7.77 -13.92
N ASN A 88 39.73 6.82 -14.68
CA ASN A 88 40.40 7.11 -15.94
C ASN A 88 39.44 6.99 -17.13
N PRO A 89 39.03 8.09 -17.78
CA PRO A 89 38.07 8.07 -18.89
C PRO A 89 38.52 7.25 -20.12
N GLN A 90 39.81 6.93 -20.24
CA GLN A 90 40.38 6.16 -21.36
C GLN A 90 40.06 4.66 -21.32
N MET A 91 39.46 4.18 -20.24
CA MET A 91 39.12 2.76 -20.05
C MET A 91 37.67 2.53 -19.62
N LEU A 92 36.83 3.57 -19.71
CA LEU A 92 35.41 3.48 -19.36
C LEU A 92 34.58 3.32 -20.62
N TRP A 93 33.75 2.29 -20.62
CA TRP A 93 32.94 1.86 -21.74
C TRP A 93 31.48 1.69 -21.33
N ASP A 94 30.57 2.09 -22.21
CA ASP A 94 29.15 1.80 -22.13
C ASP A 94 28.81 0.70 -23.13
N TYR A 95 27.99 -0.27 -22.74
CA TYR A 95 27.52 -1.33 -23.62
C TYR A 95 26.04 -1.15 -23.93
N ASP A 96 25.70 -0.95 -25.20
CA ASP A 96 24.32 -0.95 -25.69
C ASP A 96 23.95 -2.34 -26.20
N ALA A 97 23.31 -3.14 -25.34
CA ALA A 97 22.90 -4.50 -25.65
C ALA A 97 21.85 -4.58 -26.77
N SER A 98 21.13 -3.50 -27.08
CA SER A 98 20.08 -3.50 -28.12
C SER A 98 20.64 -3.50 -29.54
N VAL A 99 21.87 -2.99 -29.70
CA VAL A 99 22.58 -2.87 -30.98
C VAL A 99 24.00 -3.46 -30.95
N GLY A 100 24.41 -4.05 -29.81
CA GLY A 100 25.70 -4.70 -29.64
C GLY A 100 26.91 -3.76 -29.59
N LEU A 101 26.73 -2.45 -29.35
CA LEU A 101 27.85 -1.50 -29.40
C LEU A 101 28.56 -1.38 -28.05
N ILE A 102 29.89 -1.49 -28.04
CA ILE A 102 30.74 -1.07 -26.92
C ILE A 102 31.27 0.32 -27.23
N VAL A 103 30.77 1.32 -26.52
CA VAL A 103 30.96 2.74 -26.78
C VAL A 103 31.89 3.33 -25.71
N SER A 104 32.85 4.17 -26.09
CA SER A 104 33.62 4.92 -25.11
C SER A 104 32.70 5.84 -24.29
N ARG A 105 32.67 5.71 -22.97
CA ARG A 105 31.84 6.54 -22.07
C ARG A 105 32.27 8.01 -22.11
N TYR A 106 33.58 8.26 -22.21
CA TYR A 106 34.16 9.60 -22.24
C TYR A 106 35.33 9.71 -23.26
N GLY A 107 35.46 10.86 -23.92
CA GLY A 107 36.66 11.24 -24.68
C GLY A 107 37.79 11.74 -23.76
N TYR A 108 39.06 11.69 -24.20
CA TYR A 108 40.21 12.09 -23.36
C TYR A 108 40.13 13.58 -22.92
N ASN A 109 40.02 13.79 -21.60
CA ASN A 109 40.04 15.07 -20.84
C ASN A 109 38.85 16.03 -21.04
N ASN A 110 37.75 15.74 -20.34
CA ASN A 110 36.75 16.67 -19.76
C ASN A 110 36.58 18.06 -20.44
N ASN A 111 35.68 18.11 -21.43
CA ASN A 111 34.99 19.30 -21.99
C ASN A 111 35.60 20.02 -23.22
N GLN A 112 36.37 19.34 -24.09
CA GLN A 112 36.88 19.98 -25.33
C GLN A 112 36.66 19.18 -26.65
N TYR A 113 35.55 18.43 -26.77
CA TYR A 113 35.00 17.75 -27.98
C TYR A 113 35.44 16.31 -28.31
N GLY A 114 34.48 15.62 -28.95
CA GLY A 114 34.60 14.39 -29.74
C GLY A 114 33.32 13.56 -29.64
N ASP A 115 32.78 13.09 -30.77
CA ASP A 115 31.73 12.06 -30.72
C ASP A 115 32.34 10.78 -30.15
N PRO A 116 31.63 10.02 -29.30
CA PRO A 116 32.11 8.75 -28.79
C PRO A 116 32.50 7.80 -29.93
N LYS A 117 33.40 6.87 -29.64
CA LYS A 117 33.84 5.85 -30.61
C LYS A 117 33.48 4.48 -30.09
N CYS A 118 33.25 3.58 -31.03
CA CYS A 118 32.88 2.21 -30.75
C CYS A 118 34.11 1.32 -30.91
N VAL A 119 34.16 0.25 -30.13
CA VAL A 119 35.08 -0.86 -30.39
C VAL A 119 34.73 -1.45 -31.76
N SER A 120 35.75 -1.76 -32.55
CA SER A 120 35.62 -2.32 -33.89
C SER A 120 36.74 -3.30 -34.15
N LEU A 121 36.46 -4.37 -34.91
CA LEU A 121 37.52 -5.15 -35.54
C LEU A 121 38.28 -4.26 -36.55
N GLY A 122 39.62 -4.29 -36.52
CA GLY A 122 40.43 -3.52 -37.45
C GLY A 122 40.28 -4.03 -38.89
N SER A 123 40.05 -3.14 -39.85
CA SER A 123 39.90 -3.49 -41.27
C SER A 123 41.23 -3.93 -41.89
N ASP A 124 41.47 -5.24 -41.99
CA ASP A 124 42.28 -6.03 -42.96
C ASP A 124 43.64 -5.51 -43.52
N THR A 125 44.19 -4.40 -43.03
CA THR A 125 45.42 -3.82 -43.58
C THR A 125 46.49 -3.47 -42.54
N SER A 126 46.21 -3.60 -41.24
CA SER A 126 47.18 -3.31 -40.18
C SER A 126 47.35 -4.38 -39.08
N GLY A 127 46.60 -5.48 -39.10
CA GLY A 127 46.75 -6.59 -38.14
C GLY A 127 45.42 -7.04 -37.52
N PRO A 128 45.40 -8.12 -36.72
CA PRO A 128 44.20 -8.66 -36.03
C PRO A 128 43.71 -7.80 -34.86
N ASP A 129 44.08 -6.52 -34.85
CA ASP A 129 44.00 -5.65 -33.69
C ASP A 129 42.62 -4.99 -33.60
N LEU A 130 42.09 -4.92 -32.39
CA LEU A 130 40.90 -4.14 -32.11
C LEU A 130 41.24 -2.67 -32.10
N VAL A 131 40.34 -1.87 -32.65
CA VAL A 131 40.49 -0.41 -32.74
C VAL A 131 39.22 0.29 -32.29
N THR A 132 39.33 1.59 -32.03
CA THR A 132 38.17 2.47 -31.97
C THR A 132 37.73 2.86 -33.39
N ALA A 133 36.43 3.00 -33.65
CA ALA A 133 35.86 3.45 -34.92
C ALA A 133 34.66 4.38 -34.72
N GLN A 134 34.19 5.01 -35.79
CA GLN A 134 32.93 5.74 -35.75
C GLN A 134 31.79 4.76 -35.48
N CYS A 135 30.99 5.04 -34.46
CA CYS A 135 29.87 4.19 -34.07
C CYS A 135 28.85 4.08 -35.20
N ASP A 136 28.61 2.85 -35.66
CA ASP A 136 27.61 2.53 -36.67
C ASP A 136 27.02 1.15 -36.35
N ALA A 137 25.80 1.15 -35.81
CA ALA A 137 25.07 -0.06 -35.44
C ALA A 137 24.73 -0.97 -36.63
N THR A 138 24.99 -0.54 -37.87
CA THR A 138 24.78 -1.37 -39.07
C THR A 138 26.02 -2.16 -39.48
N LEU A 139 27.17 -1.92 -38.83
CA LEU A 139 28.42 -2.60 -39.14
C LEU A 139 28.65 -3.78 -38.19
N SER A 140 28.70 -4.98 -38.75
CA SER A 140 28.94 -6.22 -38.00
C SER A 140 30.32 -6.28 -37.34
N ASP A 141 31.31 -5.53 -37.82
CA ASP A 141 32.63 -5.41 -37.15
C ASP A 141 32.59 -4.61 -35.84
N GLN A 142 31.45 -3.98 -35.52
CA GLN A 142 31.17 -3.29 -34.26
C GLN A 142 30.10 -3.98 -33.41
N GLU A 143 29.49 -5.06 -33.90
CA GLU A 143 28.43 -5.79 -33.20
C GLU A 143 29.04 -6.79 -32.22
N PHE A 144 29.18 -6.38 -30.96
CA PHE A 144 29.67 -7.22 -29.87
C PHE A 144 28.52 -7.74 -29.01
N SER A 145 28.57 -9.03 -28.69
CA SER A 145 27.79 -9.61 -27.60
C SER A 145 28.66 -9.73 -26.37
N LEU A 146 28.36 -8.95 -25.34
CA LEU A 146 28.71 -9.33 -23.99
C LEU A 146 27.59 -10.27 -23.54
N PRO A 147 27.87 -11.51 -23.11
CA PRO A 147 26.87 -12.22 -22.34
C PRO A 147 26.61 -11.38 -21.10
N THR A 148 25.49 -10.66 -21.12
CA THR A 148 24.85 -10.15 -19.91
C THR A 148 24.93 -11.28 -18.91
N PRO A 149 25.57 -11.08 -17.74
CA PRO A 149 25.63 -12.13 -16.75
C PRO A 149 24.21 -12.67 -16.59
N VAL A 150 24.01 -13.95 -16.88
CA VAL A 150 22.76 -14.61 -16.55
C VAL A 150 22.65 -14.49 -15.04
N GLY A 151 21.84 -13.53 -14.57
CA GLY A 151 21.73 -13.17 -13.15
C GLY A 151 22.17 -11.76 -12.74
N TYR A 152 22.50 -10.83 -13.66
CA TYR A 152 22.55 -9.40 -13.30
C TYR A 152 21.14 -8.80 -13.38
N GLU A 153 20.52 -8.66 -12.22
CA GLU A 153 19.27 -7.93 -12.03
C GLU A 153 19.61 -6.49 -11.64
N ILE A 154 19.26 -5.51 -12.49
CA ILE A 154 19.30 -4.11 -12.08
C ILE A 154 18.11 -3.88 -11.14
N ARG A 155 18.40 -3.93 -9.83
CA ARG A 155 17.38 -3.77 -8.78
C ARG A 155 17.25 -2.31 -8.38
N HIS A 156 16.03 -1.79 -8.45
CA HIS A 156 15.66 -0.49 -7.90
C HIS A 156 14.86 -0.69 -6.61
N GLU A 157 15.48 -0.38 -5.47
CA GLU A 157 14.83 -0.52 -4.17
C GLU A 157 13.78 0.57 -3.94
N ALA A 158 12.55 0.15 -3.59
CA ALA A 158 11.46 1.02 -3.11
C ALA A 158 11.30 2.35 -3.90
N PRO A 159 11.06 2.30 -5.22
CA PRO A 159 10.92 3.51 -6.02
C PRO A 159 9.73 4.36 -5.55
N GLU A 160 9.93 5.67 -5.49
CA GLU A 160 8.86 6.61 -5.16
C GLU A 160 8.03 6.96 -6.40
N PRO A 161 6.70 7.14 -6.28
CA PRO A 161 5.87 7.56 -7.40
C PRO A 161 6.21 8.99 -7.81
N ALA A 162 6.37 9.21 -9.11
CA ALA A 162 6.50 10.54 -9.70
C ALA A 162 5.19 11.35 -9.58
N ARG A 163 4.04 10.67 -9.59
CA ARG A 163 2.71 11.27 -9.38
C ARG A 163 1.79 10.33 -8.62
N MET A 164 0.89 10.92 -7.84
CA MET A 164 -0.16 10.23 -7.12
C MET A 164 -1.49 10.99 -7.31
N HIS A 165 -2.50 10.29 -7.79
CA HIS A 165 -3.85 10.79 -7.96
C HIS A 165 -4.80 10.01 -7.06
N TRP A 166 -5.39 10.69 -6.08
CA TRP A 166 -6.36 10.09 -5.18
C TRP A 166 -7.79 10.40 -5.61
N ARG A 167 -8.65 9.39 -5.51
CA ARG A 167 -10.10 9.50 -5.57
C ARG A 167 -10.73 8.62 -4.47
N PRO A 168 -11.98 8.85 -4.09
CA PRO A 168 -12.63 8.04 -3.05
C PRO A 168 -12.81 6.56 -3.44
N ASP A 169 -12.84 6.25 -4.74
CA ASP A 169 -12.91 4.89 -5.26
C ASP A 169 -11.57 4.19 -5.44
N GLY A 170 -10.45 4.92 -5.45
CA GLY A 170 -9.13 4.35 -5.68
C GLY A 170 -8.01 5.37 -5.82
N MET A 171 -6.80 4.86 -6.05
CA MET A 171 -5.59 5.67 -6.26
C MET A 171 -4.88 5.25 -7.53
N VAL A 172 -4.34 6.23 -8.27
CA VAL A 172 -3.46 5.99 -9.41
C VAL A 172 -2.08 6.53 -9.08
N MET A 173 -1.05 5.71 -9.22
CA MET A 173 0.35 6.09 -9.04
C MET A 173 1.11 5.87 -10.35
N GLU A 174 1.99 6.80 -10.66
CA GLU A 174 2.84 6.77 -11.86
C GLU A 174 4.31 6.83 -11.43
N TYR A 175 5.13 5.93 -11.95
CA TYR A 175 6.56 5.80 -11.62
C TYR A 175 7.40 5.92 -12.89
N VAL A 176 8.62 6.43 -12.72
CA VAL A 176 9.69 6.36 -13.74
C VAL A 176 10.88 5.70 -13.07
N VAL A 177 11.19 4.47 -13.45
CA VAL A 177 12.23 3.64 -12.85
C VAL A 177 13.20 3.22 -13.95
N ALA A 178 14.42 3.77 -13.92
CA ALA A 178 15.36 3.70 -15.05
C ALA A 178 14.69 4.13 -16.37
N ASN A 179 14.53 3.21 -17.33
CA ASN A 179 13.87 3.42 -18.61
C ASN A 179 12.42 2.89 -18.65
N ALA A 180 11.88 2.39 -17.54
CA ALA A 180 10.50 1.93 -17.42
C ALA A 180 9.57 3.03 -16.90
N ASN A 181 8.42 3.17 -17.54
CA ASN A 181 7.26 3.87 -16.98
C ASN A 181 6.30 2.83 -16.41
N LEU A 182 5.97 2.96 -15.12
CA LEU A 182 4.99 2.09 -14.46
C LEU A 182 3.76 2.89 -14.07
N ARG A 183 2.60 2.25 -14.22
CA ARG A 183 1.32 2.77 -13.75
C ARG A 183 0.69 1.75 -12.81
N GLU A 184 0.23 2.22 -11.67
CA GLU A 184 -0.38 1.40 -10.62
C GLU A 184 -1.77 1.94 -10.29
N GLU A 185 -2.80 1.10 -10.34
CA GLU A 185 -4.17 1.45 -9.97
C GLU A 185 -4.63 0.62 -8.76
N LYS A 186 -4.92 1.29 -7.64
CA LYS A 186 -5.33 0.67 -6.38
C LYS A 186 -6.80 0.94 -6.08
N PHE A 187 -7.51 -0.09 -5.63
CA PHE A 187 -8.88 0.04 -5.16
C PHE A 187 -9.21 -1.03 -4.12
N ILE A 188 -10.31 -0.83 -3.40
CA ILE A 188 -10.90 -1.81 -2.49
C ILE A 188 -12.28 -2.20 -3.04
N SER A 189 -12.40 -3.44 -3.45
CA SER A 189 -13.64 -4.03 -3.97
C SER A 189 -14.70 -4.21 -2.87
N SER A 190 -15.96 -4.46 -3.26
CA SER A 190 -17.08 -4.58 -2.32
C SER A 190 -17.04 -5.81 -1.41
N ASN A 191 -16.14 -6.77 -1.68
CA ASN A 191 -15.89 -7.95 -0.84
C ASN A 191 -14.57 -7.82 -0.05
N ASP A 192 -14.15 -6.60 0.26
CA ASP A 192 -13.01 -6.27 1.12
C ASP A 192 -11.66 -6.79 0.63
N VAL A 193 -11.51 -6.94 -0.69
CA VAL A 193 -10.23 -7.25 -1.32
C VAL A 193 -9.59 -5.96 -1.81
N VAL A 194 -8.38 -5.70 -1.33
CA VAL A 194 -7.50 -4.64 -1.81
C VAL A 194 -6.78 -5.15 -3.04
N THR A 195 -6.89 -4.43 -4.15
CA THR A 195 -6.29 -4.82 -5.42
C THR A 195 -5.44 -3.69 -5.96
N THR A 196 -4.29 -4.05 -6.49
CA THR A 196 -3.37 -3.22 -7.23
C THR A 196 -3.20 -3.79 -8.62
N ILE A 197 -3.53 -3.03 -9.67
CA ILE A 197 -3.27 -3.39 -11.06
C ILE A 197 -2.06 -2.60 -11.55
N MET A 198 -1.01 -3.30 -11.96
CA MET A 198 0.27 -2.71 -12.36
C MET A 198 0.49 -2.90 -13.84
N TYR A 199 0.89 -1.86 -14.53
CA TYR A 199 1.27 -1.86 -15.95
C TYR A 199 2.68 -1.31 -16.09
N SER A 200 3.43 -1.82 -17.06
CA SER A 200 4.70 -1.22 -17.47
C SER A 200 4.82 -1.20 -18.99
N ASP A 201 5.44 -0.16 -19.53
CA ASP A 201 5.76 -0.05 -20.94
C ASP A 201 6.88 -0.99 -21.39
N ILE A 202 7.67 -1.52 -20.45
CA ILE A 202 8.65 -2.59 -20.69
C ILE A 202 8.42 -3.75 -19.71
N PRO A 203 8.66 -5.01 -20.12
CA PRO A 203 8.58 -6.14 -19.21
C PRO A 203 9.58 -6.01 -18.06
N LEU A 204 9.10 -6.16 -16.82
CA LEU A 204 9.92 -6.10 -15.62
C LEU A 204 9.44 -7.10 -14.55
N GLN A 205 10.30 -7.35 -13.57
CA GLN A 205 9.98 -8.15 -12.39
C GLN A 205 9.85 -7.24 -11.17
N ILE A 206 8.77 -7.38 -10.41
CA ILE A 206 8.60 -6.69 -9.13
C ILE A 206 8.68 -7.72 -8.02
N GLU A 207 9.60 -7.50 -7.08
CA GLU A 207 9.71 -8.28 -5.86
C GLU A 207 8.90 -7.63 -4.74
N PHE A 208 8.02 -8.42 -4.12
CA PHE A 208 7.24 -8.03 -2.96
C PHE A 208 7.83 -8.72 -1.73
N SER A 209 7.89 -7.98 -0.63
CA SER A 209 8.28 -8.52 0.68
C SER A 209 7.25 -8.13 1.74
N GLY A 210 7.05 -9.02 2.69
CA GLY A 210 6.11 -8.84 3.79
C GLY A 210 6.49 -9.68 4.99
N LYS A 211 5.81 -9.44 6.12
CA LYS A 211 6.00 -10.21 7.34
C LYS A 211 4.72 -10.26 8.16
N SER A 212 4.63 -11.26 9.03
CA SER A 212 3.56 -11.36 10.01
C SER A 212 3.57 -10.18 10.98
N PHE A 213 2.42 -9.93 11.59
CA PHE A 213 2.24 -8.87 12.58
C PHE A 213 3.10 -9.11 13.82
N ALA A 214 3.88 -8.10 14.19
CA ALA A 214 4.73 -8.12 15.38
C ALA A 214 4.46 -6.86 16.22
N THR A 215 3.85 -7.05 17.40
CA THR A 215 3.71 -5.97 18.39
C THR A 215 5.05 -5.64 19.05
N VAL A 216 5.12 -4.48 19.68
CA VAL A 216 6.30 -4.08 20.48
C VAL A 216 6.61 -5.14 21.55
N PRO A 217 7.88 -5.55 21.71
CA PRO A 217 8.25 -6.67 22.60
C PRO A 217 7.79 -6.51 24.05
N SER A 218 7.63 -5.27 24.54
CA SER A 218 7.17 -5.00 25.91
C SER A 218 5.72 -5.44 26.17
N ARG A 219 4.90 -5.54 25.12
CA ARG A 219 3.48 -5.93 25.19
C ARG A 219 3.20 -7.33 24.67
N THR A 220 4.14 -7.98 23.98
CA THR A 220 3.97 -9.35 23.50
C THR A 220 4.29 -10.37 24.60
N ILE A 221 3.45 -11.39 24.75
CA ILE A 221 3.72 -12.57 25.60
C ILE A 221 4.28 -13.71 24.74
N SER A 222 3.62 -14.00 23.63
CA SER A 222 4.02 -15.03 22.67
C SER A 222 3.55 -14.67 21.27
N LYS A 223 4.24 -15.20 20.25
CA LYS A 223 3.86 -15.10 18.84
C LYS A 223 3.80 -16.52 18.27
N SER A 224 2.92 -16.73 17.31
CA SER A 224 2.70 -18.04 16.70
C SER A 224 2.25 -17.89 15.24
N ALA A 225 2.64 -16.81 14.59
CA ALA A 225 2.30 -16.59 13.20
C ALA A 225 3.01 -17.60 12.29
N ALA A 226 2.40 -17.91 11.17
CA ALA A 226 2.94 -18.82 10.17
C ALA A 226 2.69 -18.28 8.75
N CYS A 227 3.71 -18.35 7.92
CA CYS A 227 3.63 -18.00 6.50
C CYS A 227 3.72 -19.30 5.69
N ARG A 228 3.11 -19.33 4.51
CA ARG A 228 3.32 -20.39 3.52
C ARG A 228 2.89 -19.93 2.13
N LEU A 229 3.44 -20.57 1.10
CA LEU A 229 2.88 -20.56 -0.25
C LEU A 229 1.95 -21.77 -0.43
N ASP A 230 0.70 -21.50 -0.77
CA ASP A 230 -0.21 -22.47 -1.37
C ASP A 230 -0.02 -22.46 -2.89
N ALA A 231 0.92 -23.30 -3.36
CA ALA A 231 1.31 -23.29 -4.77
C ALA A 231 0.19 -23.78 -5.71
N GLY A 232 -0.75 -24.58 -5.20
CA GLY A 232 -1.89 -25.06 -5.99
C GLY A 232 -2.86 -23.95 -6.36
N ASP A 233 -3.07 -23.02 -5.42
CA ASP A 233 -4.01 -21.89 -5.56
C ASP A 233 -3.31 -20.56 -5.90
N ASN A 234 -1.98 -20.56 -6.06
CA ASN A 234 -1.16 -19.35 -6.29
C ASN A 234 -1.32 -18.29 -5.17
N VAL A 235 -1.34 -18.72 -3.91
CA VAL A 235 -1.67 -17.86 -2.75
C VAL A 235 -0.56 -17.87 -1.71
N VAL A 236 -0.10 -16.70 -1.30
CA VAL A 236 0.68 -16.52 -0.06
C VAL A 236 -0.31 -16.41 1.10
N HIS A 237 -0.18 -17.27 2.10
CA HIS A 237 -1.01 -17.25 3.29
C HIS A 237 -0.16 -16.93 4.52
N VAL A 238 -0.54 -15.87 5.23
CA VAL A 238 -0.03 -15.50 6.54
C VAL A 238 -1.15 -15.73 7.56
N LEU A 239 -0.98 -16.72 8.42
CA LEU A 239 -1.83 -16.95 9.58
C LEU A 239 -1.24 -16.21 10.77
N GLU A 240 -1.96 -15.20 11.26
CA GLU A 240 -1.53 -14.42 12.42
C GLU A 240 -1.84 -15.15 13.73
N GLY A 241 -1.02 -14.91 14.76
CA GLY A 241 -1.18 -15.63 16.02
C GLY A 241 -0.33 -15.10 17.16
N GLY A 242 -0.89 -15.11 18.37
CA GLY A 242 -0.13 -14.81 19.57
C GLY A 242 -0.93 -14.32 20.76
N ARG A 243 -0.20 -13.92 21.79
CA ARG A 243 -0.76 -13.38 23.04
C ARG A 243 -0.05 -12.09 23.42
N VAL A 244 -0.80 -11.17 24.00
CA VAL A 244 -0.34 -9.84 24.41
C VAL A 244 -0.74 -9.53 25.85
N ARG A 245 -0.07 -8.54 26.45
CA ARG A 245 -0.46 -7.95 27.71
C ARG A 245 -1.41 -6.79 27.44
N ALA A 246 -2.61 -6.87 28.01
CA ALA A 246 -3.56 -5.78 28.07
C ALA A 246 -3.43 -5.07 29.42
N LYS A 247 -3.34 -3.74 29.38
CA LYS A 247 -3.38 -2.90 30.57
C LYS A 247 -4.83 -2.48 30.81
N VAL A 248 -5.37 -2.81 31.97
CA VAL A 248 -6.65 -2.28 32.43
C VAL A 248 -6.37 -1.05 33.28
N GLN A 249 -7.07 0.06 33.02
CA GLN A 249 -6.94 1.30 33.79
C GLN A 249 -7.62 1.17 35.16
N GLU A 250 -7.09 0.32 36.02
CA GLU A 250 -7.44 0.21 37.44
C GLU A 250 -6.35 0.82 38.33
N THR A 251 -6.69 1.18 39.56
CA THR A 251 -5.71 1.58 40.60
C THR A 251 -5.79 0.61 41.78
N PRO A 252 -4.74 -0.21 42.02
CA PRO A 252 -3.48 -0.29 41.27
C PRO A 252 -3.65 -0.87 39.86
N GLU A 253 -2.68 -0.61 38.97
CA GLU A 253 -2.69 -1.08 37.59
C GLU A 253 -2.81 -2.61 37.52
N VAL A 254 -3.75 -3.10 36.70
CA VAL A 254 -3.94 -4.52 36.44
C VAL A 254 -3.48 -4.84 35.02
N ILE A 255 -2.52 -5.76 34.92
CA ILE A 255 -2.04 -6.31 33.65
C ILE A 255 -2.70 -7.67 33.46
N LYS A 256 -3.38 -7.86 32.33
CA LYS A 256 -4.02 -9.12 31.94
C LYS A 256 -3.33 -9.70 30.72
N ASP A 257 -3.32 -11.02 30.63
CA ASP A 257 -2.99 -11.71 29.39
C ASP A 257 -4.21 -11.72 28.48
N ALA A 258 -4.04 -11.33 27.23
CA ALA A 258 -5.08 -11.29 26.21
C ALA A 258 -4.59 -11.95 24.91
N THR A 259 -5.54 -12.32 24.06
CA THR A 259 -5.28 -12.77 22.71
C THR A 259 -4.80 -11.59 21.85
N LEU A 260 -3.88 -11.83 20.91
CA LEU A 260 -3.48 -10.85 19.92
C LEU A 260 -4.68 -10.45 19.04
N MET A 261 -4.79 -9.18 18.65
CA MET A 261 -5.94 -8.66 17.88
C MET A 261 -6.22 -9.42 16.57
N TYR A 262 -5.17 -9.95 15.93
CA TYR A 262 -5.27 -10.73 14.69
C TYR A 262 -5.10 -12.24 14.90
N ASP A 263 -5.16 -12.74 16.13
CA ASP A 263 -4.97 -14.17 16.39
C ASP A 263 -5.98 -15.02 15.61
N GLY A 264 -5.47 -16.00 14.85
CA GLY A 264 -6.28 -16.86 14.00
C GLY A 264 -6.73 -16.23 12.68
N MET A 265 -6.40 -14.97 12.42
CA MET A 265 -6.79 -14.28 11.18
C MET A 265 -5.85 -14.64 10.03
N SER A 266 -6.44 -14.94 8.87
CA SER A 266 -5.74 -15.22 7.62
C SER A 266 -5.58 -13.95 6.80
N THR A 267 -4.34 -13.52 6.59
CA THR A 267 -3.98 -12.59 5.49
C THR A 267 -3.57 -13.41 4.29
N VAL A 268 -4.26 -13.22 3.17
CA VAL A 268 -3.97 -13.94 1.92
C VAL A 268 -3.62 -12.96 0.82
N LEU A 269 -2.62 -13.29 0.01
CA LEU A 269 -2.19 -12.52 -1.14
C LEU A 269 -2.12 -13.43 -2.36
N SER A 270 -2.61 -12.95 -3.50
CA SER A 270 -2.52 -13.68 -4.77
C SER A 270 -2.48 -12.71 -5.95
N SER A 271 -2.15 -13.22 -7.12
CA SER A 271 -2.04 -12.42 -8.34
C SER A 271 -2.74 -13.10 -9.52
N SER A 272 -3.11 -12.27 -10.51
CA SER A 272 -3.60 -12.72 -11.82
C SER A 272 -2.52 -13.46 -12.62
N ARG A 273 -1.25 -13.43 -12.18
CA ARG A 273 -0.13 -14.19 -12.74
C ARG A 273 0.54 -15.06 -11.68
N PRO A 274 1.26 -16.14 -12.06
CA PRO A 274 1.95 -17.00 -11.11
C PRO A 274 2.96 -16.23 -10.24
N LEU A 275 2.92 -16.48 -8.94
CA LEU A 275 3.96 -16.06 -8.01
C LEU A 275 5.17 -16.96 -8.19
N PHE A 276 6.37 -16.38 -8.31
CA PHE A 276 7.60 -17.16 -8.42
C PHE A 276 8.68 -16.67 -7.45
N GLN A 277 9.72 -17.49 -7.28
CA GLN A 277 10.82 -17.23 -6.33
C GLN A 277 10.31 -16.90 -4.91
N TYR A 278 9.28 -17.62 -4.46
CA TYR A 278 8.81 -17.50 -3.09
C TYR A 278 9.88 -17.96 -2.12
N VAL A 279 10.23 -17.09 -1.17
CA VAL A 279 11.10 -17.41 -0.05
C VAL A 279 10.35 -17.07 1.23
N GLN A 280 10.54 -17.92 2.24
CA GLN A 280 10.04 -17.69 3.60
C GLN A 280 11.21 -17.83 4.57
N GLU A 281 11.20 -16.97 5.58
CA GLU A 281 12.15 -17.02 6.68
C GLU A 281 11.44 -16.81 8.03
N ASP A 282 11.88 -17.54 9.06
CA ASP A 282 11.47 -17.30 10.44
C ASP A 282 12.40 -16.23 11.03
N ILE A 283 11.92 -14.99 11.10
CA ILE A 283 12.75 -13.85 11.52
C ILE A 283 12.91 -13.76 13.04
N ASN A 284 11.94 -14.29 13.79
CA ASN A 284 11.95 -14.43 15.25
C ASN A 284 11.05 -15.62 15.65
N PRO A 285 11.12 -16.13 16.89
CA PRO A 285 10.20 -17.17 17.35
C PRO A 285 8.72 -16.76 17.19
N GLY A 286 8.01 -17.43 16.27
CA GLY A 286 6.60 -17.16 15.97
C GLY A 286 6.35 -15.93 15.09
N GLU A 287 7.37 -15.43 14.39
CA GLU A 287 7.26 -14.41 13.35
C GLU A 287 7.88 -14.94 12.05
N CYS A 288 7.21 -14.70 10.93
CA CYS A 288 7.70 -15.08 9.61
C CYS A 288 7.76 -13.87 8.69
N ALA A 289 8.73 -13.87 7.78
CA ALA A 289 8.78 -12.98 6.63
C ALA A 289 8.73 -13.81 5.35
N TYR A 290 8.30 -13.16 4.27
CA TYR A 290 8.21 -13.76 2.96
C TYR A 290 8.60 -12.78 1.87
N THR A 291 9.09 -13.32 0.77
CA THR A 291 9.29 -12.60 -0.49
C THR A 291 8.73 -13.42 -1.65
N PHE A 292 8.34 -12.76 -2.72
CA PHE A 292 7.97 -13.38 -4.00
C PHE A 292 8.09 -12.36 -5.13
N ARG A 293 8.05 -12.83 -6.37
CA ARG A 293 8.12 -11.98 -7.56
C ARG A 293 6.92 -12.14 -8.48
N LEU A 294 6.68 -11.08 -9.23
CA LEU A 294 5.66 -10.98 -10.27
C LEU A 294 6.27 -10.40 -11.55
N ASP A 295 5.89 -10.95 -12.69
CA ASP A 295 6.13 -10.32 -13.98
C ASP A 295 5.07 -9.24 -14.23
N VAL A 296 5.50 -8.07 -14.71
CA VAL A 296 4.63 -6.94 -15.07
C VAL A 296 5.03 -6.43 -16.45
N ASP A 297 4.03 -6.17 -17.30
CA ASP A 297 4.20 -5.67 -18.66
C ASP A 297 2.99 -4.81 -19.07
N GLU A 298 2.86 -4.52 -20.36
CA GLU A 298 1.80 -3.67 -20.91
C GLU A 298 0.39 -4.27 -20.79
N ASN A 299 0.27 -5.60 -20.66
CA ASN A 299 -1.02 -6.27 -20.46
C ASN A 299 -1.53 -6.17 -19.02
N GLY A 300 -0.64 -5.79 -18.10
CA GLY A 300 -0.94 -5.60 -16.71
C GLY A 300 -0.92 -6.87 -15.85
N THR A 301 -0.70 -6.67 -14.56
CA THR A 301 -0.68 -7.71 -13.53
C THR A 301 -1.42 -7.20 -12.29
N ALA A 302 -2.45 -7.92 -11.86
CA ALA A 302 -3.17 -7.61 -10.63
C ALA A 302 -2.54 -8.36 -9.45
N LEU A 303 -2.24 -7.66 -8.36
CA LEU A 303 -1.91 -8.22 -7.05
C LEU A 303 -3.05 -7.86 -6.10
N SER A 304 -3.62 -8.85 -5.43
CA SER A 304 -4.74 -8.65 -4.52
C SER A 304 -4.46 -9.28 -3.16
N TRP A 305 -4.97 -8.65 -2.09
CA TRP A 305 -4.91 -9.20 -0.75
C TRP A 305 -6.16 -8.89 0.06
N THR A 306 -6.44 -9.73 1.05
CA THR A 306 -7.53 -9.53 2.02
C THR A 306 -7.18 -10.20 3.36
N MET A 307 -7.88 -9.80 4.42
CA MET A 307 -7.78 -10.36 5.76
C MET A 307 -9.15 -10.90 6.19
N ARG A 308 -9.25 -12.18 6.54
CA ARG A 308 -10.48 -12.80 7.05
C ARG A 308 -10.20 -13.82 8.14
N ASP A 309 -11.22 -14.10 8.95
CA ASP A 309 -11.15 -15.12 10.02
C ASP A 309 -11.04 -16.54 9.43
N ASP A 310 -11.56 -16.78 8.23
CA ASP A 310 -11.51 -18.08 7.53
C ASP A 310 -10.66 -18.00 6.24
N TYR A 311 -9.72 -18.93 6.10
CA TYR A 311 -8.81 -19.00 4.96
C TYR A 311 -9.52 -19.25 3.63
N VAL A 312 -10.52 -20.14 3.60
CA VAL A 312 -11.22 -20.51 2.37
C VAL A 312 -12.04 -19.32 1.88
N GLU A 313 -12.77 -18.65 2.77
CA GLU A 313 -13.48 -17.42 2.43
C GLU A 313 -12.55 -16.33 1.91
N ALA A 314 -11.35 -16.19 2.52
CA ALA A 314 -10.35 -15.21 2.09
C ALA A 314 -9.83 -15.50 0.68
N ARG A 315 -9.50 -16.77 0.40
CA ARG A 315 -9.04 -17.22 -0.91
C ARG A 315 -10.11 -17.03 -1.98
N ASP A 316 -11.33 -17.49 -1.72
CA ASP A 316 -12.42 -17.43 -2.68
C ASP A 316 -12.80 -15.97 -3.01
N ALA A 317 -12.69 -15.06 -2.02
CA ALA A 317 -12.85 -13.62 -2.25
C ALA A 317 -11.77 -13.05 -3.20
N LEU A 318 -10.51 -13.47 -3.06
CA LEU A 318 -9.44 -13.09 -3.98
C LEU A 318 -9.70 -13.59 -5.41
N GLU A 319 -10.05 -14.87 -5.56
CA GLU A 319 -10.33 -15.48 -6.86
C GLU A 319 -11.46 -14.75 -7.61
N ALA A 320 -12.51 -14.37 -6.88
CA ALA A 320 -13.64 -13.61 -7.42
C ALA A 320 -13.26 -12.21 -7.95
N VAL A 321 -12.16 -11.63 -7.47
CA VAL A 321 -11.64 -10.33 -7.93
C VAL A 321 -10.60 -10.50 -9.02
N LEU A 322 -9.67 -11.44 -8.86
CA LEU A 322 -8.58 -11.69 -9.82
C LEU A 322 -9.07 -12.28 -11.15
N SER A 323 -10.25 -12.89 -11.19
CA SER A 323 -10.89 -13.35 -12.43
C SER A 323 -11.31 -12.22 -13.37
N ASP A 324 -11.61 -11.01 -12.85
CA ASP A 324 -11.93 -9.82 -13.66
C ASP A 324 -11.68 -8.52 -12.86
N PRO A 325 -10.41 -8.15 -12.63
CA PRO A 325 -10.07 -7.03 -11.76
C PRO A 325 -10.55 -5.68 -12.31
N LEU A 326 -10.61 -5.52 -13.64
CA LEU A 326 -11.06 -4.29 -14.28
C LEU A 326 -12.57 -4.07 -14.09
N SER A 327 -13.38 -5.12 -14.20
CA SER A 327 -14.81 -5.03 -13.90
C SER A 327 -15.06 -4.69 -12.43
N ARG A 328 -14.25 -5.23 -11.50
CA ARG A 328 -14.35 -4.89 -10.06
C ARG A 328 -13.99 -3.44 -9.78
N LEU A 329 -12.97 -2.90 -10.46
CA LEU A 329 -12.63 -1.48 -10.38
C LEU A 329 -13.78 -0.61 -10.89
N ALA A 330 -14.32 -0.91 -12.07
CA ALA A 330 -15.46 -0.19 -12.64
C ALA A 330 -16.68 -0.22 -11.70
N ALA A 331 -17.01 -1.39 -11.14
CA ALA A 331 -18.10 -1.52 -10.17
C ALA A 331 -17.87 -0.68 -8.90
N LYS A 332 -16.61 -0.59 -8.42
CA LYS A 332 -16.26 0.28 -7.29
C LYS A 332 -16.43 1.75 -7.63
N THR A 333 -15.97 2.18 -8.80
CA THR A 333 -16.16 3.54 -9.31
C THR A 333 -17.65 3.90 -9.41
N ASP A 334 -18.47 3.00 -9.98
CA ASP A 334 -19.91 3.21 -10.11
C ASP A 334 -20.59 3.32 -8.76
N ALA A 335 -20.24 2.46 -7.79
CA ALA A 335 -20.79 2.52 -6.44
C ALA A 335 -20.47 3.85 -5.74
N VAL A 336 -19.22 4.31 -5.79
CA VAL A 336 -18.81 5.59 -5.19
C VAL A 336 -19.47 6.77 -5.90
N ASN A 337 -19.57 6.73 -7.23
CA ASN A 337 -20.30 7.75 -7.98
C ASN A 337 -21.76 7.80 -7.57
N ASP A 338 -22.41 6.64 -7.39
CA ASP A 338 -23.81 6.60 -6.95
C ASP A 338 -23.97 7.21 -5.56
N LEU A 339 -23.08 6.87 -4.62
CA LEU A 339 -23.07 7.46 -3.29
C LEU A 339 -22.94 8.99 -3.32
N LEU A 340 -21.98 9.52 -4.06
CA LEU A 340 -21.72 10.96 -4.10
C LEU A 340 -22.75 11.75 -4.93
N ASN A 341 -23.44 11.11 -5.87
CA ASN A 341 -24.45 11.78 -6.69
C ASN A 341 -25.88 11.64 -6.18
N ARG A 342 -26.17 10.58 -5.41
CA ARG A 342 -27.55 10.25 -5.00
C ARG A 342 -27.74 10.15 -3.50
N ASN A 343 -26.70 9.76 -2.76
CA ASN A 343 -26.84 9.51 -1.33
C ASN A 343 -26.52 10.73 -0.47
N VAL A 344 -25.76 11.70 -0.97
CA VAL A 344 -25.44 12.93 -0.24
C VAL A 344 -26.17 14.14 -0.83
N PRO A 345 -26.41 15.21 -0.06
CA PRO A 345 -27.07 16.40 -0.60
C PRO A 345 -26.28 17.01 -1.76
N TYR A 346 -26.99 17.38 -2.82
CA TYR A 346 -26.36 18.07 -3.94
C TYR A 346 -25.90 19.47 -3.50
N PHE A 347 -24.62 19.77 -3.67
CA PHE A 347 -24.04 21.06 -3.34
C PHE A 347 -23.34 21.70 -4.55
N ARG A 348 -23.47 23.03 -4.66
CA ARG A 348 -22.75 23.86 -5.63
C ARG A 348 -22.42 25.23 -5.03
N SER A 349 -21.24 25.74 -5.35
CA SER A 349 -20.79 27.08 -4.98
C SER A 349 -20.15 27.77 -6.19
N PRO A 350 -20.23 29.12 -6.32
CA PRO A 350 -19.42 29.86 -7.29
C PRO A 350 -17.92 29.61 -7.13
N ASP A 351 -17.47 29.30 -5.91
CA ASP A 351 -16.11 28.85 -5.64
C ASP A 351 -16.01 27.33 -5.77
N GLN A 352 -15.29 26.87 -6.80
CA GLN A 352 -15.09 25.44 -7.05
C GLN A 352 -14.32 24.76 -5.92
N ASN A 353 -13.44 25.46 -5.20
CA ASN A 353 -12.71 24.86 -4.07
C ASN A 353 -13.65 24.49 -2.93
N VAL A 354 -14.66 25.31 -2.66
CA VAL A 354 -15.68 24.99 -1.64
C VAL A 354 -16.49 23.76 -2.06
N THR A 355 -16.80 23.63 -3.35
CA THR A 355 -17.48 22.43 -3.88
C THR A 355 -16.59 21.19 -3.75
N LEU A 356 -15.29 21.29 -4.04
CA LEU A 356 -14.34 20.18 -3.88
C LEU A 356 -14.20 19.77 -2.41
N VAL A 357 -14.07 20.73 -1.48
CA VAL A 357 -14.01 20.47 -0.04
C VAL A 357 -15.28 19.77 0.45
N TYR A 358 -16.45 20.18 -0.03
CA TYR A 358 -17.72 19.55 0.31
C TYR A 358 -17.74 18.05 -0.02
N TYR A 359 -17.45 17.69 -1.28
CA TYR A 359 -17.46 16.29 -1.70
C TYR A 359 -16.27 15.49 -1.15
N TYR A 360 -15.14 16.14 -0.88
CA TYR A 360 -14.04 15.52 -0.16
C TYR A 360 -14.46 15.10 1.25
N LEU A 361 -15.10 15.98 2.02
CA LEU A 361 -15.55 15.67 3.38
C LEU A 361 -16.60 14.55 3.40
N TRP A 362 -17.54 14.54 2.44
CA TRP A 362 -18.47 13.42 2.28
C TRP A 362 -17.78 12.11 1.92
N SER A 363 -16.75 12.18 1.08
CA SER A 363 -15.95 11.00 0.74
C SER A 363 -15.28 10.42 1.97
N ILE A 364 -14.71 11.25 2.85
CA ILE A 364 -14.11 10.80 4.11
C ILE A 364 -15.17 10.18 5.03
N TYR A 365 -16.32 10.83 5.19
CA TYR A 365 -17.42 10.31 6.00
C TYR A 365 -17.85 8.90 5.53
N LEU A 366 -18.11 8.73 4.23
CA LEU A 366 -18.57 7.47 3.66
C LEU A 366 -17.47 6.37 3.69
N LEU A 367 -16.19 6.75 3.57
CA LEU A 367 -15.07 5.82 3.70
C LEU A 367 -14.89 5.30 5.13
N TYR A 368 -15.41 6.01 6.13
CA TYR A 368 -15.34 5.60 7.53
C TYR A 368 -16.52 4.72 7.96
N THR A 369 -17.44 4.42 7.05
CA THR A 369 -18.54 3.48 7.30
C THR A 369 -18.00 2.06 7.44
N LYS A 370 -18.43 1.38 8.51
CA LYS A 370 -18.07 0.01 8.85
C LYS A 370 -19.33 -0.84 9.00
N ASP A 371 -19.25 -2.08 8.54
CA ASP A 371 -20.31 -3.08 8.68
C ASP A 371 -19.70 -4.40 9.17
N VAL A 372 -19.91 -4.72 10.45
CA VAL A 372 -19.36 -5.91 11.08
C VAL A 372 -20.39 -7.03 11.15
N GLY A 373 -21.64 -6.71 11.51
CA GLY A 373 -22.78 -7.63 11.53
C GLY A 373 -22.70 -8.72 12.60
N LYS A 374 -21.84 -8.58 13.61
CA LYS A 374 -21.64 -9.58 14.67
C LYS A 374 -21.25 -8.93 16.01
N GLY A 375 -21.51 -9.65 17.11
CA GLY A 375 -21.20 -9.18 18.47
C GLY A 375 -22.07 -7.98 18.86
N GLN A 376 -21.46 -6.96 19.47
CA GLN A 376 -22.09 -5.66 19.74
C GLN A 376 -22.17 -4.78 18.47
N GLU A 377 -21.32 -5.03 17.46
CA GLU A 377 -21.28 -4.29 16.19
C GLU A 377 -22.25 -4.83 15.13
N VAL A 378 -23.55 -4.91 15.46
CA VAL A 378 -24.60 -5.44 14.56
C VAL A 378 -25.16 -4.41 13.59
N HIS A 379 -24.98 -3.13 13.87
CA HIS A 379 -25.42 -2.04 13.00
C HIS A 379 -24.26 -1.42 12.24
N ARG A 380 -24.47 -1.22 10.93
CA ARG A 380 -23.57 -0.43 10.08
C ARG A 380 -23.50 1.01 10.58
N HIS A 381 -22.30 1.54 10.77
CA HIS A 381 -22.10 2.86 11.36
C HIS A 381 -20.81 3.51 10.84
N THR A 382 -20.74 4.84 10.92
CA THR A 382 -19.55 5.62 10.55
C THR A 382 -18.67 5.88 11.77
N GLN A 383 -17.37 5.59 11.68
CA GLN A 383 -16.39 5.79 12.76
C GLN A 383 -15.63 7.11 12.62
N THR A 384 -14.90 7.51 13.67
CA THR A 384 -14.16 8.77 13.71
C THR A 384 -12.80 8.73 13.02
N ALA A 385 -12.11 7.58 13.07
CA ALA A 385 -10.73 7.48 12.62
C ALA A 385 -10.39 6.07 12.12
N VAL A 386 -9.86 5.98 10.90
CA VAL A 386 -9.47 4.73 10.20
C VAL A 386 -8.43 3.91 10.95
N ASN A 387 -7.62 4.55 11.80
CA ASN A 387 -6.54 3.88 12.54
C ASN A 387 -6.95 3.52 13.97
N ASN A 388 -8.17 3.85 14.37
CA ASN A 388 -8.64 3.60 15.71
C ASN A 388 -9.37 2.25 15.75
N PHE A 389 -8.65 1.19 16.15
CA PHE A 389 -9.22 -0.14 16.37
C PHE A 389 -10.25 -0.18 17.52
N LEU A 390 -10.52 0.97 18.16
CA LEU A 390 -11.39 1.08 19.32
C LEU A 390 -12.89 1.18 18.98
N GLY A 391 -13.26 1.07 17.70
CA GLY A 391 -14.66 1.11 17.25
C GLY A 391 -15.30 2.50 17.29
N LEU A 392 -16.61 2.58 17.53
CA LEU A 392 -17.33 3.86 17.59
C LEU A 392 -17.15 4.53 18.95
N HIS A 393 -16.74 5.80 18.95
CA HIS A 393 -16.66 6.64 20.14
C HIS A 393 -17.97 7.40 20.38
N ASN A 394 -18.35 7.53 21.65
CA ASN A 394 -19.59 8.17 22.07
C ASN A 394 -19.65 9.65 21.68
N TRP A 395 -18.58 10.40 21.99
CA TRP A 395 -18.48 11.82 21.63
C TRP A 395 -18.56 12.02 20.13
N ASP A 396 -17.83 11.22 19.36
CA ASP A 396 -17.77 11.39 17.92
C ASP A 396 -19.07 11.00 17.22
N ALA A 397 -19.80 10.01 17.77
CA ALA A 397 -21.10 9.61 17.26
C ALA A 397 -22.07 10.81 17.19
N VAL A 398 -21.97 11.79 18.11
CA VAL A 398 -22.78 13.02 18.05
C VAL A 398 -22.67 13.69 16.68
N PHE A 399 -21.44 13.83 16.15
CA PHE A 399 -21.23 14.43 14.84
C PHE A 399 -21.66 13.50 13.71
N GLN A 400 -21.36 12.20 13.83
CA GLN A 400 -21.69 11.24 12.78
C GLN A 400 -23.20 11.05 12.59
N ILE A 401 -23.98 11.14 13.66
CA ILE A 401 -25.45 11.10 13.63
C ILE A 401 -25.99 12.32 12.87
N VAL A 402 -25.53 13.52 13.21
CA VAL A 402 -25.98 14.75 12.55
C VAL A 402 -25.60 14.75 11.07
N THR A 403 -24.36 14.41 10.73
CA THR A 403 -23.93 14.30 9.33
C THR A 403 -24.70 13.20 8.59
N GLY A 404 -24.82 12.01 9.18
CA GLY A 404 -25.51 10.86 8.60
C GLY A 404 -26.99 11.11 8.32
N SER A 405 -27.64 11.96 9.14
CA SER A 405 -29.05 12.33 8.95
C SER A 405 -29.34 12.96 7.58
N TRP A 406 -28.33 13.50 6.89
CA TRP A 406 -28.47 14.10 5.56
C TRP A 406 -28.32 13.10 4.41
N THR A 407 -28.03 11.83 4.71
CA THR A 407 -27.94 10.79 3.69
C THR A 407 -29.32 10.36 3.22
N ALA A 408 -29.44 9.95 1.95
CA ALA A 408 -30.70 9.46 1.40
C ALA A 408 -31.04 8.04 1.91
N ASP A 409 -30.03 7.18 2.06
CA ASP A 409 -30.12 5.82 2.57
C ASP A 409 -29.78 5.79 4.08
N LEU A 410 -30.72 6.29 4.87
CA LEU A 410 -30.58 6.40 6.32
C LEU A 410 -30.33 5.06 7.04
N PRO A 411 -30.97 3.92 6.65
CA PRO A 411 -30.67 2.63 7.27
C PRO A 411 -29.20 2.22 7.16
N ASN A 412 -28.55 2.51 6.03
CA ASN A 412 -27.16 2.12 5.82
C ASN A 412 -26.14 3.14 6.35
N TYR A 413 -26.50 4.42 6.46
CA TYR A 413 -25.52 5.47 6.75
C TYR A 413 -25.83 6.35 7.96
N ALA A 414 -26.97 6.17 8.63
CA ALA A 414 -27.36 7.00 9.77
C ALA A 414 -27.79 6.20 11.00
N TYR A 415 -28.62 5.17 10.81
CA TYR A 415 -29.30 4.50 11.93
C TYR A 415 -28.32 3.88 12.92
N GLY A 416 -27.28 3.21 12.45
CA GLY A 416 -26.35 2.52 13.34
C GLY A 416 -25.54 3.45 14.23
N ASN A 417 -25.32 4.71 13.85
CA ASN A 417 -24.64 5.65 14.75
C ASN A 417 -25.47 6.01 16.00
N VAL A 418 -26.79 5.72 15.99
CA VAL A 418 -27.70 5.78 17.15
C VAL A 418 -27.91 4.38 17.75
N LEU A 419 -28.38 3.43 16.94
CA LEU A 419 -28.87 2.13 17.42
C LEU A 419 -27.75 1.23 17.96
N LEU A 420 -26.51 1.41 17.52
CA LEU A 420 -25.41 0.59 18.03
C LEU A 420 -25.28 0.68 19.56
N TRP A 421 -25.62 1.82 20.16
CA TRP A 421 -25.55 2.01 21.61
C TRP A 421 -26.64 1.25 22.38
N SER A 422 -27.74 0.85 21.74
CA SER A 422 -28.78 0.03 22.38
C SER A 422 -28.34 -1.41 22.63
N GLU A 423 -27.22 -1.83 22.05
CA GLU A 423 -26.64 -3.17 22.22
C GLU A 423 -25.77 -3.29 23.49
N LEU A 424 -25.65 -2.22 24.29
CA LEU A 424 -24.87 -2.17 25.54
C LEU A 424 -25.71 -2.06 26.84
N PRO A 425 -26.88 -2.69 26.99
CA PRO A 425 -27.80 -2.37 28.09
C PRO A 425 -27.31 -2.84 29.47
N ASP A 426 -26.42 -3.83 29.54
CA ASP A 426 -25.88 -4.34 30.81
C ASP A 426 -24.66 -3.52 31.30
N GLU A 427 -23.99 -2.84 30.38
CA GLU A 427 -22.82 -2.01 30.65
C GLU A 427 -23.16 -0.52 30.77
N ALA A 428 -24.37 -0.13 30.39
CA ALA A 428 -24.90 1.20 30.61
C ALA A 428 -25.28 1.43 32.08
N THR A 429 -24.94 2.59 32.63
CA THR A 429 -25.31 2.96 34.00
C THR A 429 -26.61 3.74 33.99
N ARG A 430 -27.75 3.06 34.23
CA ARG A 430 -29.07 3.73 34.36
C ARG A 430 -29.11 4.79 35.47
N SER A 431 -28.32 4.59 36.53
CA SER A 431 -28.15 5.55 37.63
C SER A 431 -27.49 6.86 37.20
N ASP A 432 -26.74 6.85 36.10
CA ASP A 432 -26.03 8.03 35.61
C ASP A 432 -26.42 8.41 34.18
N GLY A 433 -27.27 7.62 33.52
CA GLY A 433 -27.68 7.80 32.13
C GLY A 433 -26.51 7.68 31.14
N MET A 434 -25.48 6.89 31.45
CA MET A 434 -24.24 6.85 30.66
C MET A 434 -24.05 5.52 29.96
N VAL A 435 -23.40 5.58 28.79
CA VAL A 435 -22.87 4.43 28.07
C VAL A 435 -21.33 4.49 28.02
N PRO A 436 -20.64 3.36 27.80
CA PRO A 436 -19.20 3.32 27.60
C PRO A 436 -18.71 4.36 26.57
N ASP A 437 -17.48 4.85 26.75
CA ASP A 437 -16.86 5.85 25.86
C ASP A 437 -16.64 5.31 24.44
N ASN A 438 -16.36 4.02 24.32
CA ASN A 438 -16.26 3.30 23.06
C ASN A 438 -16.56 1.81 23.25
N MET A 439 -16.72 1.11 22.13
CA MET A 439 -16.95 -0.33 22.08
C MET A 439 -16.40 -0.92 20.79
N GLY A 440 -16.10 -2.21 20.81
CA GLY A 440 -15.95 -3.04 19.63
C GLY A 440 -16.80 -4.30 19.73
N GLN A 441 -16.60 -5.25 18.81
CA GLN A 441 -17.40 -6.47 18.72
C GLN A 441 -17.67 -7.19 20.06
N THR A 442 -16.68 -7.30 20.94
CA THR A 442 -16.75 -8.11 22.18
C THR A 442 -16.20 -7.40 23.41
N TRP A 443 -16.02 -6.09 23.35
CA TRP A 443 -15.43 -5.31 24.45
C TRP A 443 -15.98 -3.89 24.44
N ASN A 444 -16.01 -3.27 25.60
CA ASN A 444 -16.40 -1.89 25.81
C ASN A 444 -15.38 -1.18 26.70
N SER A 445 -15.34 0.14 26.61
CA SER A 445 -14.51 0.97 27.48
C SER A 445 -14.92 0.81 28.95
N GLY A 446 -13.92 0.75 29.84
CA GLY A 446 -14.15 0.97 31.28
C GLY A 446 -14.34 2.44 31.64
N LEU A 447 -14.12 3.37 30.69
CA LEU A 447 -14.49 4.78 30.82
C LEU A 447 -15.87 5.00 30.21
N PHE A 448 -16.63 5.90 30.79
CA PHE A 448 -17.94 6.29 30.26
C PHE A 448 -17.79 7.60 29.49
N GLY A 449 -18.47 7.71 28.34
CA GLY A 449 -18.30 8.78 27.36
C GLY A 449 -18.82 10.16 27.79
N GLY A 450 -19.00 10.37 29.10
CA GLY A 450 -19.61 11.58 29.62
C GLY A 450 -21.10 11.68 29.29
N PHE A 451 -21.61 12.90 29.41
CA PHE A 451 -23.02 13.25 29.21
C PHE A 451 -23.43 13.43 27.74
N HIS A 452 -22.48 13.26 26.82
CA HIS A 452 -22.65 13.58 25.40
C HIS A 452 -23.63 12.67 24.68
N HIS A 453 -23.87 11.49 25.23
CA HIS A 453 -24.84 10.54 24.72
C HIS A 453 -26.27 11.10 24.71
N ALA A 454 -26.58 12.05 25.60
CA ALA A 454 -27.88 12.73 25.62
C ALA A 454 -28.22 13.39 24.26
N MET A 455 -27.21 13.94 23.56
CA MET A 455 -27.39 14.58 22.26
C MET A 455 -27.73 13.60 21.14
N HIS A 456 -27.52 12.29 21.35
CA HIS A 456 -27.89 11.27 20.37
C HIS A 456 -29.41 11.24 20.16
N ALA A 457 -30.21 11.56 21.20
CA ALA A 457 -31.67 11.64 21.09
C ALA A 457 -32.12 12.73 20.10
N CYS A 458 -31.48 13.89 20.12
CA CYS A 458 -31.77 14.94 19.14
C CYS A 458 -31.33 14.56 17.73
N GLY A 459 -30.19 13.89 17.59
CA GLY A 459 -29.78 13.35 16.31
C GLY A 459 -30.74 12.27 15.78
N ALA A 460 -31.29 11.41 16.65
CA ALA A 460 -32.31 10.43 16.30
C ALA A 460 -33.61 11.09 15.83
N LEU A 461 -34.07 12.14 16.53
CA LEU A 461 -35.21 12.93 16.09
C LEU A 461 -34.96 13.54 14.70
N GLN A 462 -33.78 14.14 14.47
CA GLN A 462 -33.42 14.71 13.17
C GLN A 462 -33.43 13.66 12.05
N ILE A 463 -32.87 12.48 12.29
CA ILE A 463 -32.93 11.35 11.34
C ILE A 463 -34.38 11.02 10.99
N TYR A 464 -35.27 10.97 11.98
CA TYR A 464 -36.69 10.75 11.74
C TYR A 464 -37.35 11.91 10.98
N GLU A 465 -37.03 13.16 11.29
CA GLU A 465 -37.57 14.31 10.56
C GLU A 465 -37.20 14.29 9.08
N HIS A 466 -36.01 13.78 8.75
CA HIS A 466 -35.56 13.62 7.36
C HIS A 466 -36.12 12.36 6.67
N GLY A 467 -36.34 11.27 7.42
CA GLY A 467 -36.71 9.96 6.85
C GLY A 467 -38.16 9.52 7.02
N GLY A 468 -38.83 9.96 8.08
CA GLY A 468 -40.19 9.56 8.46
C GLY A 468 -40.32 8.12 9.00
N ASP A 469 -39.21 7.43 9.30
CA ASP A 469 -39.25 6.04 9.79
C ASP A 469 -39.62 5.96 11.28
N ALA A 470 -40.89 5.72 11.54
CA ALA A 470 -41.41 5.57 12.90
C ALA A 470 -40.86 4.32 13.62
N ALA A 471 -40.45 3.26 12.91
CA ALA A 471 -39.91 2.06 13.53
C ALA A 471 -38.48 2.29 14.04
N PHE A 472 -37.68 3.08 13.32
CA PHE A 472 -36.39 3.58 13.81
C PHE A 472 -36.59 4.49 15.04
N LEU A 473 -37.49 5.46 14.93
CA LEU A 473 -37.77 6.41 16.02
C LEU A 473 -38.20 5.69 17.30
N GLN A 474 -39.04 4.66 17.15
CA GLN A 474 -39.53 3.82 18.24
C GLN A 474 -38.39 3.09 18.96
N GLN A 475 -37.48 2.46 18.21
CA GLN A 475 -36.31 1.77 18.78
C GLN A 475 -35.37 2.74 19.51
N ALA A 476 -35.06 3.88 18.89
CA ALA A 476 -34.22 4.89 19.51
C ALA A 476 -34.85 5.44 20.80
N TYR A 477 -36.16 5.73 20.78
CA TYR A 477 -36.87 6.22 21.97
C TYR A 477 -36.90 5.19 23.10
N ASP A 478 -37.21 3.93 22.81
CA ASP A 478 -37.27 2.87 23.85
C ASP A 478 -35.92 2.74 24.57
N PHE A 479 -34.83 2.82 23.80
CA PHE A 479 -33.48 2.82 24.35
C PHE A 479 -33.22 4.02 25.28
N PHE A 480 -33.49 5.25 24.83
CA PHE A 480 -33.25 6.43 25.65
C PHE A 480 -34.19 6.53 26.87
N ASP A 481 -35.46 6.13 26.75
CA ASP A 481 -36.39 6.12 27.88
C ASP A 481 -35.96 5.13 28.97
N ASP A 482 -35.42 3.97 28.58
CA ASP A 482 -34.84 3.01 29.54
C ASP A 482 -33.54 3.54 30.16
N LEU A 483 -32.64 4.09 29.34
CA LEU A 483 -31.35 4.61 29.79
C LEU A 483 -31.51 5.73 30.82
N PHE A 484 -32.41 6.68 30.55
CA PHE A 484 -32.65 7.85 31.39
C PHE A 484 -33.80 7.64 32.40
N LYS A 485 -34.20 6.39 32.66
CA LYS A 485 -35.36 6.09 33.48
C LYS A 485 -35.22 6.48 34.95
N GLU A 486 -34.04 6.26 35.53
CA GLU A 486 -33.82 6.43 36.97
C GLU A 486 -33.48 7.87 37.32
N GLU A 487 -32.55 8.47 36.58
CA GLU A 487 -31.94 9.74 36.94
C GLU A 487 -32.15 10.84 35.91
N GLY A 488 -32.93 10.54 34.87
CA GLY A 488 -33.21 11.45 33.76
C GLY A 488 -31.94 11.83 32.98
N VAL A 489 -32.02 12.91 32.21
CA VAL A 489 -30.90 13.39 31.41
C VAL A 489 -30.00 14.32 32.26
N LYS A 490 -28.66 14.11 32.21
CA LYS A 490 -27.61 14.89 32.93
C LYS A 490 -26.58 15.47 31.92
N GLY A 491 -26.15 16.74 32.05
CA GLY A 491 -25.28 17.48 31.11
C GLY A 491 -25.94 18.42 30.06
N GLU A 492 -25.83 18.13 28.76
CA GLU A 492 -26.38 18.94 27.63
C GLU A 492 -27.93 18.83 27.51
N ASP A 493 -28.60 18.79 28.66
CA ASP A 493 -29.87 18.08 28.93
C ASP A 493 -31.13 18.67 28.37
N PHE A 494 -31.12 19.98 28.15
CA PHE A 494 -32.32 20.70 27.79
C PHE A 494 -32.80 20.24 26.42
N ASP A 495 -31.91 20.26 25.44
CA ASP A 495 -32.23 19.90 24.07
C ASP A 495 -32.64 18.43 24.01
N ALA A 496 -31.88 17.54 24.66
CA ALA A 496 -32.19 16.12 24.74
C ALA A 496 -33.58 15.83 25.33
N SER A 497 -33.96 16.51 26.41
CA SER A 497 -35.30 16.34 27.02
C SER A 497 -36.42 16.85 26.11
N LEU A 498 -36.19 17.97 25.41
CA LEU A 498 -37.14 18.47 24.41
C LEU A 498 -37.29 17.49 23.23
N CYS A 499 -36.17 16.96 22.74
CA CYS A 499 -36.15 15.98 21.67
C CYS A 499 -36.88 14.70 22.10
N LEU A 500 -36.63 14.17 23.30
CA LEU A 500 -37.33 12.99 23.84
C LEU A 500 -38.82 13.24 24.05
N SER A 501 -39.21 14.42 24.51
CA SER A 501 -40.61 14.82 24.60
C SER A 501 -41.29 14.81 23.23
N GLU A 502 -40.62 15.36 22.21
CA GLU A 502 -41.16 15.37 20.85
C GLU A 502 -41.22 13.98 20.23
N MET A 503 -40.19 13.16 20.41
CA MET A 503 -40.22 11.73 20.03
C MET A 503 -41.41 11.01 20.67
N ALA A 504 -41.66 11.24 21.97
CA ALA A 504 -42.79 10.65 22.68
C ALA A 504 -44.15 11.07 22.06
N ARG A 505 -44.31 12.36 21.73
CA ARG A 505 -45.52 12.87 21.05
C ARG A 505 -45.72 12.24 19.68
N LEU A 506 -44.66 12.20 18.87
CA LEU A 506 -44.66 11.63 17.51
C LEU A 506 -45.00 10.13 17.52
N LEU A 507 -44.54 9.40 18.54
CA LEU A 507 -44.85 7.98 18.74
C LEU A 507 -46.22 7.73 19.39
N GLY A 508 -46.98 8.78 19.73
CA GLY A 508 -48.28 8.66 20.37
C GLY A 508 -48.19 8.06 21.79
N ARG A 509 -47.11 8.35 22.51
CA ARG A 509 -46.94 7.90 23.89
C ARG A 509 -47.96 8.53 24.83
N PRO A 510 -48.31 7.85 25.94
CA PRO A 510 -49.16 8.42 26.98
C PRO A 510 -48.69 9.80 27.44
N GLN A 511 -49.63 10.70 27.73
CA GLN A 511 -49.32 12.10 28.08
C GLN A 511 -48.41 12.20 29.32
N ASP A 512 -48.50 11.27 30.27
CA ASP A 512 -47.62 11.22 31.43
C ASP A 512 -46.15 10.96 31.06
N GLN A 513 -45.88 10.22 29.97
CA GLN A 513 -44.51 10.05 29.45
C GLN A 513 -44.02 11.32 28.74
N VAL A 514 -44.89 12.05 28.05
CA VAL A 514 -44.55 13.36 27.46
C VAL A 514 -44.26 14.37 28.57
N ASP A 515 -45.14 14.43 29.58
CA ASP A 515 -45.03 15.33 30.73
C ASP A 515 -43.76 15.05 31.55
N LYS A 516 -43.33 13.78 31.67
CA LYS A 516 -42.05 13.41 32.29
C LYS A 516 -40.89 14.19 31.67
N TRP A 517 -40.82 14.26 30.35
CA TRP A 517 -39.75 14.95 29.64
C TRP A 517 -39.92 16.47 29.65
N ASP A 518 -41.16 16.97 29.45
CA ASP A 518 -41.46 18.40 29.50
C ASP A 518 -41.17 19.02 30.87
N GLN A 519 -41.38 18.25 31.94
CA GLN A 519 -41.16 18.69 33.31
C GLN A 519 -39.77 18.35 33.85
N HIS A 520 -38.97 17.55 33.11
CA HIS A 520 -37.64 17.10 33.53
C HIS A 520 -36.83 18.26 34.09
N MET A 521 -36.67 19.35 33.33
CA MET A 521 -35.90 20.52 33.76
C MET A 521 -36.43 21.20 35.03
N ASN A 522 -37.74 21.28 35.21
CA ASN A 522 -38.32 21.87 36.42
C ASN A 522 -37.99 21.05 37.66
N ASN A 523 -37.83 19.73 37.50
CA ASN A 523 -37.44 18.82 38.57
C ASN A 523 -35.96 18.99 38.99
N TYR A 524 -35.11 19.56 38.13
CA TYR A 524 -33.68 19.81 38.38
C TYR A 524 -33.33 21.30 38.55
N GLY A 525 -34.32 22.13 38.89
CA GLY A 525 -34.13 23.55 39.24
C GLY A 525 -34.20 24.54 38.07
N GLY A 526 -34.56 24.06 36.87
CA GLY A 526 -34.88 24.88 35.71
C GLY A 526 -33.66 25.44 34.96
N ILE A 527 -33.93 26.10 33.83
CA ILE A 527 -32.90 26.65 32.93
C ILE A 527 -31.99 27.68 33.61
N GLU A 528 -32.51 28.44 34.57
CA GLU A 528 -31.74 29.46 35.31
C GLU A 528 -30.66 28.83 36.21
N LEU A 529 -31.03 27.79 36.97
CA LEU A 529 -30.06 27.06 37.81
C LEU A 529 -29.02 26.32 36.95
N TYR A 530 -29.45 25.80 35.80
CA TYR A 530 -28.55 25.19 34.83
C TYR A 530 -27.52 26.19 34.29
N LEU A 531 -27.98 27.35 33.79
CA LEU A 531 -27.11 28.39 33.23
C LEU A 531 -26.15 28.97 34.29
N SER A 532 -26.57 29.03 35.56
CA SER A 532 -25.72 29.51 36.65
C SER A 532 -24.59 28.54 37.01
N ASN A 533 -24.78 27.24 36.78
CA ASN A 533 -23.82 26.20 37.18
C ASN A 533 -22.91 25.71 36.03
N ARG A 534 -23.11 26.18 34.79
CA ARG A 534 -22.36 25.70 33.61
C ARG A 534 -20.97 26.35 33.45
N TRP A 535 -20.66 27.39 34.22
CA TRP A 535 -19.42 28.18 34.12
C TRP A 535 -18.45 27.95 35.29
N ASP A 536 -18.87 27.18 36.30
CA ASP A 536 -18.02 26.66 37.38
C ASP A 536 -17.65 25.21 37.08
#